data_AF-A0A355BD07-F1
#
_entry.id   AF-A0A355BD07-F1
#
_cell.length_a   1.000
_cell.length_b   1.000
_cell.length_c   1.000
_cell.angle_alpha   90.00
_cell.angle_beta   90.00
_cell.angle_gamma   90.00
#
_symmetry.space_group_name_H-M   'P 1'
#
loop_
_entity.id
_entity.type
_entity.pdbx_description
1 polymer ?
#
loop_
_entity_poly.entity_id
_entity_poly.type
_entity_poly.pdbx_seq_one_letter_code
_entity_poly.pdbx_strand_id
1 'polypeptide(L)' 'LTEHLKKNRHDYNTERSLVLLVGKRRSLLDYLIKKDILRYREIIKQLNIRK' A
#
# COMPACT_ATOMS: atom_id res chain seq x y z
N LEU A 1 6.15 -7.55 7.08
CA LEU A 1 5.68 -8.49 6.04
C LEU A 1 6.68 -8.64 4.89
N THR A 2 7.21 -7.54 4.35
CA THR A 2 8.21 -7.60 3.27
C THR A 2 9.47 -8.38 3.66
N GLU A 3 10.01 -8.13 4.86
CA GLU A 3 11.15 -8.91 5.39
C GLU A 3 10.80 -10.38 5.71
N HIS A 4 9.54 -10.65 6.08
CA HIS A 4 9.05 -12.02 6.29
C HIS A 4 9.03 -12.80 4.97
N LEU A 5 8.51 -12.20 3.91
CA LEU A 5 8.44 -12.82 2.58
C LEU A 5 9.83 -12.99 1.94
N LYS A 6 10.79 -12.09 2.21
CA LYS A 6 12.18 -12.28 1.77
C LYS A 6 12.81 -13.54 2.35
N LYS A 7 12.51 -13.84 3.63
CA LYS A 7 12.98 -15.05 4.32
C LYS A 7 12.16 -16.29 3.92
N ASN A 8 10.86 -16.13 3.67
CA ASN A 8 9.92 -17.20 3.34
C ASN A 8 9.44 -17.08 1.90
N ARG A 9 10.33 -17.33 0.94
CA ARG A 9 10.05 -17.13 -0.51
C ARG A 9 8.93 -18.00 -1.08
N HIS A 10 8.55 -19.07 -0.39
CA HIS A 10 7.49 -19.99 -0.81
C HIS A 10 6.15 -19.73 -0.11
N ASP A 11 6.04 -18.67 0.69
CA ASP A 11 4.80 -18.29 1.38
C ASP A 11 3.87 -17.47 0.46
N TYR A 12 3.31 -18.15 -0.55
CA TYR A 12 2.45 -17.55 -1.56
C TYR A 12 1.11 -17.04 -1.00
N ASN A 13 0.62 -17.64 0.09
CA ASN A 13 -0.62 -17.22 0.73
C ASN A 13 -0.48 -15.85 1.40
N THR A 14 0.64 -15.63 2.11
CA THR A 14 0.94 -14.34 2.71
C THR A 14 1.28 -13.30 1.64
N GLU A 15 1.96 -13.70 0.56
CA GLU A 15 2.22 -12.80 -0.58
C GLU A 15 0.92 -12.34 -1.23
N ARG A 16 -0.01 -13.26 -1.53
CA ARG A 16 -1.33 -12.92 -2.07
C ARG A 16 -2.08 -11.97 -1.15
N SER A 17 -2.08 -12.22 0.16
CA SER A 17 -2.71 -11.34 1.14
C SER A 17 -2.08 -9.95 1.16
N LEU A 18 -0.75 -9.86 1.03
CA LEU A 18 -0.05 -8.58 0.91
C LEU A 18 -0.46 -7.81 -0.35
N VAL A 19 -0.55 -8.49 -1.50
CA VAL A 19 -0.98 -7.88 -2.76
C VAL A 19 -2.40 -7.28 -2.62
N LEU A 20 -3.31 -8.00 -1.97
CA LEU A 20 -4.66 -7.50 -1.69
C LEU A 20 -4.66 -6.24 -0.81
N LEU A 21 -3.84 -6.22 0.24
CA LEU A 21 -3.71 -5.04 1.11
C LEU A 21 -3.12 -3.83 0.36
N VAL A 22 -2.12 -4.06 -0.48
CA VAL A 22 -1.52 -3.01 -1.33
C VAL A 22 -2.56 -2.47 -2.33
N GLY A 23 -3.34 -3.36 -2.95
CA GLY A 23 -4.43 -2.98 -3.86
C GLY A 23 -5.52 -2.14 -3.17
N LYS A 24 -5.96 -2.55 -1.97
CA LYS A 24 -6.92 -1.80 -1.16
C LYS A 24 -6.38 -0.42 -0.75
N ARG A 25 -5.10 -0.33 -0.40
CA ARG A 25 -4.46 0.96 -0.10
C ARG A 25 -4.46 1.87 -1.32
N ARG A 26 -4.14 1.34 -2.51
CA ARG A 26 -4.14 2.09 -3.76
C ARG A 26 -5.52 2.65 -4.09
N SER A 27 -6.58 1.84 -3.99
CA SER A 27 -7.94 2.32 -4.28
C SER A 27 -8.41 3.42 -3.31
N LEU A 28 -8.04 3.34 -2.04
CA LEU A 28 -8.32 4.39 -1.05
C LEU A 28 -7.55 5.69 -1.34
N LEU A 29 -6.28 5.59 -1.76
CA LEU A 29 -5.50 6.74 -2.18
C LEU A 29 -6.07 7.37 -3.44
N ASP A 30 -6.47 6.57 -4.44
CA ASP A 30 -7.11 7.05 -5.67
C ASP A 30 -8.43 7.76 -5.38
N TYR A 31 -9.20 7.26 -4.41
CA TYR A 31 -10.40 7.95 -3.91
C TYR A 31 -10.05 9.30 -3.27
N LEU A 32 -9.03 9.34 -2.42
CA LEU A 32 -8.56 10.58 -1.79
C LEU A 32 -8.08 11.60 -2.81
N ILE A 33 -7.35 11.20 -3.85
CA ILE A 33 -6.93 12.10 -4.94
C ILE A 33 -8.13 12.81 -5.56
N LYS A 34 -9.22 12.07 -5.82
CA LYS A 34 -10.44 12.62 -6.44
C LYS A 34 -11.22 13.54 -5.51
N LYS A 35 -11.18 13.27 -4.20
CA LYS A 35 -11.98 14.00 -3.20
C LYS A 35 -11.26 15.21 -2.62
N ASP A 36 -9.98 15.05 -2.28
CA ASP A 36 -9.15 16.08 -1.65
C ASP A 36 -7.66 15.81 -1.92
N ILE A 37 -7.11 16.59 -2.86
CA ILE A 37 -5.72 16.48 -3.27
C ILE A 37 -4.72 16.92 -2.19
N LEU A 38 -5.11 17.85 -1.30
CA LEU A 38 -4.24 18.34 -0.24
C LEU A 38 -4.02 17.24 0.81
N ARG A 39 -5.10 16.59 1.22
CA ARG A 39 -5.08 15.47 2.17
C ARG A 39 -4.29 14.29 1.63
N TYR A 40 -4.45 13.98 0.35
CA TYR A 40 -3.62 12.96 -0.33
C TYR A 40 -2.12 13.28 -0.25
N ARG A 41 -1.73 14.53 -0.56
CA ARG A 41 -0.33 14.96 -0.52
C ARG A 41 0.25 14.92 0.89
N GLU A 42 -0.53 15.32 1.89
CA GLU A 42 -0.12 15.26 3.29
C GLU A 42 0.13 13.82 3.74
N ILE A 43 -0.81 12.91 3.47
CA ILE A 43 -0.70 11.49 3.83
C ILE A 43 0.51 10.84 3.16
N ILE A 44 0.72 11.10 1.86
CA ILE A 44 1.89 10.56 1.14
C ILE A 44 3.19 11.07 1.76
N LYS A 45 3.26 12.36 2.10
CA LYS A 45 4.44 12.96 2.71
C LYS A 45 4.71 12.38 4.11
N GLN A 46 3.68 12.25 4.94
CA GLN A 46 3.79 11.71 6.29
C GLN A 46 4.19 10.24 6.29
N LEU A 47 3.58 9.42 5.43
CA LEU A 47 3.82 7.98 5.38
C LEU A 47 4.98 7.58 4.46
N ASN A 48 5.63 8.55 3.81
CA ASN A 48 6.73 8.35 2.87
C ASN A 48 6.43 7.27 1.80
N ILE A 49 5.19 7.28 1.30
CA ILE A 49 4.73 6.31 0.31
C ILE A 49 5.21 6.75 -1.07
N ARG A 50 5.98 5.91 -1.75
CA ARG A 50 6.43 6.19 -3.12
C ARG A 50 5.29 5.97 -4.11
N LYS A 51 5.20 6.88 -5.07
CA LYS A 51 4.27 6.80 -6.21
C LYS A 51 4.73 5.75 -7.21
#